data_AF-A0A392RN18-F1
#
_entry.id   AF-A0A392RN18-F1
#
_cell.length_a   1.000
_cell.length_b   1.000
_cell.length_c   1.000
_cell.angle_alpha   90.00
_cell.angle_beta   90.00
_cell.angle_gamma   90.00
#
_symmetry.space_group_name_H-M   'P 1'
#
loop_
_entity.id
_entity.type
_entity.pdbx_description
1 polymer ?
#
loop_
_entity_poly.entity_id
_entity_poly.type
_entity_poly.pdbx_seq_one_letter_code
_entity_poly.pdbx_strand_id
1 'polypeptide(L)' 'MEGANNGGMLYHERQESKLCALHCVNTLLQGPYFSEVELAAHASDLDHRERQMMMLPAQSAANGYFSHNVALDGNFSIQ' A
#
# COMPACT_ATOMS: atom_id res chain seq x y z
N MET A 1 -7.10 -26.49 -10.52
CA MET A 1 -7.78 -25.96 -9.33
C MET A 1 -8.92 -25.09 -9.83
N GLU A 2 -10.11 -25.66 -9.94
CA GLU A 2 -11.33 -24.88 -10.17
C GLU A 2 -11.58 -24.07 -8.90
N GLY A 3 -11.40 -22.75 -8.99
CA GLY A 3 -11.75 -21.85 -7.90
C GLY A 3 -13.24 -22.02 -7.57
N ALA A 4 -13.59 -22.03 -6.29
CA ALA A 4 -14.96 -22.12 -5.84
C ALA A 4 -15.81 -21.08 -6.59
N ASN A 5 -16.77 -21.55 -7.39
CA ASN A 5 -17.68 -20.68 -8.12
C ASN A 5 -18.60 -20.00 -7.10
N ASN A 6 -18.27 -18.76 -6.71
CA ASN A 6 -19.03 -17.94 -5.74
C ASN A 6 -20.41 -17.50 -6.25
N GLY A 7 -21.03 -18.23 -7.19
CA GLY A 7 -22.33 -17.91 -7.75
C GLY A 7 -22.40 -16.55 -8.46
N GLY A 8 -21.25 -15.99 -8.87
CA GLY A 8 -21.15 -14.63 -9.43
C GLY A 8 -21.16 -13.51 -8.39
N MET A 9 -21.08 -13.82 -7.09
CA MET A 9 -20.97 -12.80 -6.05
C MET A 9 -19.59 -12.14 -6.09
N LEU A 10 -19.57 -10.82 -6.27
CA LEU A 10 -18.36 -10.00 -6.22
C LEU A 10 -18.09 -9.55 -4.79
N TYR A 11 -16.84 -9.69 -4.38
CA TYR A 11 -16.36 -9.08 -3.16
C TYR A 11 -16.21 -7.58 -3.37
N HIS A 12 -16.81 -6.79 -2.48
CA HIS A 12 -16.69 -5.34 -2.46
C HIS A 12 -16.51 -4.88 -1.01
N GLU A 13 -15.40 -4.20 -0.75
CA GLU A 13 -15.23 -3.45 0.48
C GLU A 13 -15.66 -2.00 0.27
N ARG A 14 -16.59 -1.55 1.10
CA ARG A 14 -16.98 -0.15 1.11
C ARG A 14 -15.82 0.67 1.64
N GLN A 15 -15.47 1.74 0.92
CA GLN A 15 -14.44 2.65 1.40
C GLN A 15 -14.92 3.38 2.65
N GLU A 16 -14.14 3.27 3.71
CA GLU A 16 -14.30 4.04 4.94
C GLU A 16 -13.08 4.95 5.15
N SER A 17 -13.31 6.18 5.62
CA SER A 17 -12.24 7.17 5.83
C SER A 17 -11.42 7.43 4.55
N LYS A 18 -10.12 7.75 4.69
CA LYS A 18 -9.19 7.98 3.57
C LYS A 18 -8.39 6.72 3.19
N LEU A 19 -8.85 5.52 3.55
CA LEU A 19 -8.16 4.25 3.31
C LEU A 19 -8.47 3.67 1.92
N CYS A 20 -8.49 4.51 0.88
CA CYS A 20 -8.90 4.07 -0.46
C CYS A 20 -8.00 2.98 -1.05
N ALA A 21 -6.68 3.03 -0.78
CA ALA A 21 -5.74 2.02 -1.24
C ALA A 21 -6.02 0.64 -0.65
N LEU A 22 -6.34 0.57 0.65
CA LEU A 22 -6.70 -0.67 1.34
C LEU A 22 -7.89 -1.34 0.66
N HIS A 23 -9.00 -0.62 0.55
CA HIS A 23 -10.24 -1.16 -0.01
C HIS A 23 -10.12 -1.43 -1.51
N CYS A 24 -9.30 -0.67 -2.23
CA CYS A 24 -8.98 -0.93 -3.64
C CYS A 24 -8.29 -2.29 -3.80
N VAL A 25 -7.21 -2.54 -3.04
CA VAL A 25 -6.43 -3.78 -3.14
C VAL A 25 -7.27 -4.98 -2.70
N ASN A 26 -8.00 -4.88 -1.59
CA ASN A 26 -8.87 -5.96 -1.13
C ASN A 26 -10.01 -6.27 -2.11
N THR A 27 -10.64 -5.23 -2.67
CA THR A 27 -11.65 -5.41 -3.73
C THR A 27 -11.03 -6.03 -4.98
N LEU A 28 -9.84 -5.61 -5.41
CA LEU A 28 -9.14 -6.18 -6.56
C LEU A 28 -8.82 -7.67 -6.37
N LEU A 29 -8.34 -8.04 -5.18
CA LEU A 29 -8.00 -9.42 -4.83
C LEU A 29 -9.23 -10.26 -4.48
N GLN A 30 -10.42 -9.65 -4.48
CA GLN A 30 -11.69 -10.26 -4.15
C GLN A 30 -11.71 -10.90 -2.75
N GLY A 31 -11.14 -10.22 -1.76
CA GLY A 31 -11.18 -10.62 -0.34
C GLY A 31 -10.45 -9.65 0.59
N PRO A 32 -10.56 -9.83 1.92
CA PRO A 32 -9.86 -9.00 2.91
C PRO A 32 -8.42 -9.48 3.09
N TYR A 33 -7.56 -9.21 2.10
CA TYR A 33 -6.17 -9.67 2.10
C TYR A 33 -5.24 -8.82 2.97
N PHE A 34 -5.59 -7.55 3.16
CA PHE A 34 -4.82 -6.61 3.96
C PHE A 34 -5.70 -5.92 5.00
N SER A 35 -5.10 -5.63 6.15
CA SER A 35 -5.54 -4.62 7.10
C SER A 35 -4.78 -3.30 6.91
N GLU A 36 -5.26 -2.22 7.53
CA GLU A 36 -4.59 -0.92 7.53
C GLU A 36 -3.15 -1.00 8.04
N VAL A 37 -2.92 -1.75 9.13
CA VAL A 37 -1.60 -1.91 9.75
C VAL A 37 -0.64 -2.66 8.84
N GLU A 38 -1.11 -3.72 8.17
CA GLU A 38 -0.30 -4.49 7.23
C GLU A 38 0.07 -3.67 6.00
N LEU A 39 -0.88 -2.91 5.44
CA LEU A 39 -0.60 -2.05 4.28
C LEU A 39 0.35 -0.90 4.65
N ALA A 40 0.21 -0.33 5.86
CA ALA A 40 1.14 0.68 6.37
C ALA A 40 2.55 0.12 6.61
N ALA A 41 2.67 -1.15 7.04
CA ALA A 41 3.96 -1.81 7.18
C ALA A 41 4.64 -1.97 5.80
N HIS A 42 3.88 -2.33 4.75
CA HIS A 42 4.41 -2.37 3.39
C HIS A 42 4.88 -1.00 2.89
N ALA A 43 4.12 0.06 3.13
CA ALA A 43 4.53 1.44 2.79
C ALA A 43 5.80 1.87 3.54
N SER A 44 5.91 1.52 4.82
CA SER A 44 7.13 1.75 5.62
C SER A 44 8.33 1.00 5.05
N ASP A 45 8.17 -0.27 4.67
CA ASP A 45 9.25 -1.04 4.05
C ASP A 45 9.74 -0.40 2.73
N LEU A 46 8.83 0.16 1.93
CA LEU A 46 9.18 0.93 0.74
C LEU A 46 9.98 2.19 1.09
N ASP A 47 9.55 2.97 2.09
CA ASP A 47 10.31 4.14 2.57
C ASP A 47 11.75 3.77 2.96
N HIS A 48 11.93 2.63 3.65
CA HIS A 48 13.26 2.15 4.05
C HIS A 48 14.13 1.81 2.85
N ARG A 49 13.56 1.12 1.83
CA ARG A 49 14.29 0.77 0.60
C ARG A 49 14.67 2.01 -0.21
N GLU A 50 13.77 2.97 -0.32
CA GLU A 50 14.02 4.24 -1.02
C GLU A 50 15.11 5.05 -0.33
N ARG A 51 15.12 5.11 1.01
CA ARG A 51 16.20 5.72 1.79
C ARG A 51 17.55 5.05 1.57
N GLN A 52 17.58 3.72 1.55
CA GLN A 52 18.83 2.99 1.27
C GLN A 52 19.37 3.28 -0.13
N MET A 53 18.49 3.42 -1.14
CA MET A 53 18.91 3.78 -2.49
C MET A 53 19.48 5.20 -2.57
N MET A 54 18.93 6.15 -1.81
CA MET A 54 19.45 7.53 -1.77
C MET A 54 20.80 7.66 -1.05
N MET A 55 21.13 6.72 -0.16
CA MET A 55 22.45 6.67 0.51
C MET A 55 23.56 6.09 -0.37
N LEU A 56 23.24 5.58 -1.57
CA LEU A 56 24.25 5.09 -2.50
C LEU A 56 25.15 6.26 -2.99
N PRO A 57 26.46 6.02 -3.22
CA PRO A 57 27.48 7.07 -3.38
C PRO A 57 27.28 8.06 -4.56
N ALA A 58 26.28 7.82 -5.40
CA ALA A 58 26.00 8.62 -6.59
C ALA A 58 25.04 9.81 -6.34
N GLN A 59 24.38 9.91 -5.18
CA GLN A 59 23.30 10.89 -4.94
C GLN A 59 23.53 11.77 -3.70
N SER A 60 24.77 12.20 -3.49
CA SER A 60 25.27 13.00 -2.35
C SER A 60 24.69 14.43 -2.23
N ALA A 61 23.53 14.73 -2.82
CA ALA A 61 22.93 16.06 -2.82
C ALA A 61 21.39 16.05 -2.73
N ALA A 62 20.76 14.99 -2.23
CA ALA A 62 19.32 15.00 -2.02
C ALA A 62 18.99 15.88 -0.79
N ASN A 63 18.51 17.10 -1.04
CA ASN A 63 17.73 17.89 -0.08
C ASN A 63 16.85 16.93 0.74
N GLY A 64 16.80 17.07 2.07
CA GLY A 64 16.23 16.13 3.05
C GLY A 64 14.73 15.77 2.94
N TYR A 65 14.21 15.66 1.72
CA TYR A 65 12.96 15.02 1.36
C TYR A 65 13.15 13.51 1.44
N PHE A 66 12.69 12.93 2.55
CA PHE A 66 12.55 11.49 2.66
C PHE A 66 11.23 11.06 2.04
N SER A 67 11.21 9.84 1.49
CA SER A 67 9.96 9.22 1.08
C SER A 67 9.05 8.99 2.28
N HIS A 68 7.75 9.09 2.00
CA HIS A 68 6.66 8.90 2.94
C HIS A 68 5.45 8.32 2.18
N ASN A 69 5.43 7.00 2.06
CA ASN A 69 4.45 6.27 1.24
C ASN A 69 3.08 6.10 1.92
N VAL A 70 2.95 6.42 3.21
CA VAL A 70 1.65 6.42 3.93
C VAL A 70 1.55 7.62 4.87
N ALA A 71 0.49 8.42 4.72
CA ALA A 71 0.19 9.53 5.62
C ALA A 71 -0.57 9.10 6.88
N LEU A 72 -0.43 9.84 7.97
CA LEU A 72 -1.17 9.61 9.23
C LEU A 72 -2.69 9.66 9.06
N ASP A 73 -3.17 10.33 8.01
CA ASP A 73 -4.59 10.41 7.70
C ASP A 73 -5.07 9.29 6.77
N GLY A 74 -4.21 8.34 6.39
CA GLY A 74 -4.55 7.15 5.59
C GLY A 74 -4.30 7.28 4.09
N ASN A 75 -3.68 8.37 3.61
CA ASN A 75 -3.32 8.50 2.19
C ASN A 75 -2.08 7.65 1.86
N PHE A 76 -2.23 6.68 0.97
CA PHE A 76 -1.14 5.85 0.46
C PHE A 76 -0.66 6.35 -0.91
N SER A 77 0.63 6.19 -1.18
CA SER A 77 1.18 6.30 -2.52
C SER A 77 0.87 5.05 -3.36
N ILE A 78 1.24 5.07 -4.64
CA ILE A 78 0.92 3.99 -5.61
C ILE A 78 2.00 2.90 -5.72
N GLN A 79 3.16 3.09 -5.08
CA GLN A 79 4.40 2.33 -5.33
C GLN A 79 4.35 0.86 -4.92
#